data_AF-A0A4U8SHZ8-F1
#
_entry.id   AF-A0A4U8SHZ8-F1
#
_cell.length_a   1.000
_cell.length_b   1.000
_cell.length_c   1.000
_cell.angle_alpha   90.00
_cell.angle_beta   90.00
_cell.angle_gamma   90.00
#
_symmetry.space_group_name_H-M   'P 1'
#
loop_
_entity.id
_entity.type
_entity.pdbx_description
1 polymer ?
#
loop_
_entity_poly.entity_id
_entity_poly.type
_entity_poly.pdbx_seq_one_letter_code
_entity_poly.pdbx_strand_id
1 'polypeptide(L)' 'MIKDEVREFLSKRGVVLQDFEATETFSVIDSMGFLELLNTLEENHNRELDLGAFDPDEFRTLGRFCALVESLEKNEKH' A
#
# COMPACT_ATOMS: atom_id res chain seq x y z
N MET A 1 -5.08 8.20 -5.40
CA MET A 1 -4.02 7.99 -6.41
C MET A 1 -3.14 6.81 -6.03
N ILE A 2 -2.87 6.60 -4.73
CA ILE A 2 -2.22 5.40 -4.16
C ILE A 2 -2.77 4.09 -4.73
N LYS A 3 -4.10 3.95 -4.80
CA LYS A 3 -4.74 2.74 -5.32
C LYS A 3 -4.29 2.37 -6.74
N ASP A 4 -4.12 3.34 -7.62
CA ASP A 4 -3.69 3.10 -9.00
C ASP A 4 -2.22 2.70 -9.06
N GLU A 5 -1.37 3.30 -8.21
CA GLU A 5 0.05 2.95 -8.10
C GLU A 5 0.26 1.55 -7.55
N VAL A 6 -0.49 1.17 -6.51
CA VAL A 6 -0.47 -0.21 -5.97
C VAL A 6 -0.94 -1.20 -7.03
N ARG A 7 -1.98 -0.86 -7.80
CA ARG A 7 -2.45 -1.69 -8.93
C ARG A 7 -1.38 -1.83 -10.01
N GLU A 8 -0.70 -0.75 -10.36
CA GLU A 8 0.37 -0.76 -11.36
C GLU A 8 1.54 -1.62 -10.90
N PHE A 9 1.98 -1.46 -9.65
CA PHE A 9 3.04 -2.27 -9.03
C PHE A 9 2.71 -3.76 -9.08
N LEU A 10 1.49 -4.13 -8.69
CA LEU A 10 1.01 -5.50 -8.73
C LEU A 10 0.90 -6.06 -10.15
N SER A 11 0.40 -5.25 -11.08
CA SER A 11 0.25 -5.64 -12.49
C SER A 11 1.61 -5.89 -13.15
N LYS A 12 2.64 -5.09 -12.84
CA LYS A 12 4.02 -5.31 -13.30
C LYS A 12 4.61 -6.64 -12.80
N ARG A 13 4.11 -7.15 -11.68
CA ARG A 13 4.47 -8.46 -11.10
C ARG A 13 3.58 -9.60 -11.58
N GLY A 14 2.66 -9.35 -12.51
CA GLY A 14 1.75 -10.36 -13.05
C GLY A 14 0.58 -10.72 -12.12
N VAL A 15 0.33 -9.94 -11.07
CA VAL A 15 -0.79 -10.15 -10.15
C VAL A 15 -2.06 -9.53 -10.74
N VAL A 16 -3.07 -10.35 -10.97
CA VAL A 16 -4.39 -9.90 -11.46
C VAL A 16 -5.40 -10.01 -10.33
N LEU A 17 -5.95 -8.87 -9.91
CA LEU A 17 -6.90 -8.77 -8.81
C LEU A 17 -8.35 -8.73 -9.31
N GLN A 18 -9.21 -9.56 -8.73
CA GLN A 18 -10.66 -9.52 -8.99
C GLN A 18 -11.36 -8.47 -8.12
N ASP A 19 -11.03 -8.43 -6.83
CA ASP A 19 -11.50 -7.42 -5.88
C ASP A 19 -10.32 -6.83 -5.10
N PHE A 20 -9.90 -5.63 -5.51
CA PHE A 20 -8.79 -4.93 -4.86
C PHE A 20 -9.07 -4.62 -3.39
N GLU A 21 -10.30 -4.22 -3.04
CA GLU A 21 -10.59 -3.72 -1.69
C GLU A 21 -10.54 -4.83 -0.65
N ALA A 22 -11.04 -6.02 -1.03
CA ALA A 22 -11.12 -7.19 -0.15
C ALA A 22 -9.88 -8.09 -0.21
N THR A 23 -8.94 -7.87 -1.14
CA THR A 23 -7.75 -8.73 -1.25
C THR A 23 -6.83 -8.52 -0.06
N GLU A 24 -6.49 -9.61 0.64
CA GLU A 24 -5.52 -9.65 1.72
C GLU A 24 -4.12 -9.27 1.20
N THR A 25 -3.50 -8.23 1.75
CA THR A 25 -2.23 -7.65 1.29
C THR A 25 -1.14 -8.72 1.16
N PHE A 26 -0.97 -9.52 2.21
CA PHE A 26 0.07 -10.56 2.26
C PHE A 26 -0.29 -11.86 1.53
N SER A 27 -1.47 -11.94 0.90
CA SER A 27 -1.83 -13.06 0.03
C SER A 27 -1.30 -12.89 -1.40
N VAL A 28 -1.03 -11.64 -1.80
CA VAL A 28 -0.61 -11.28 -3.16
C VAL A 28 0.76 -10.60 -3.21
N ILE A 29 1.28 -10.16 -2.06
CA ILE A 29 2.62 -9.59 -1.91
C ILE A 29 3.30 -10.27 -0.72
N ASP A 30 4.53 -10.74 -0.88
CA ASP A 30 5.34 -11.22 0.24
C ASP A 30 5.91 -10.04 1.04
N SER A 31 6.55 -10.33 2.19
CA SER A 31 7.12 -9.27 3.03
C SER A 31 8.16 -8.41 2.30
N MET A 32 8.94 -9.00 1.39
CA MET A 32 9.92 -8.24 0.59
C MET A 32 9.23 -7.33 -0.43
N GLY A 33 8.27 -7.86 -1.19
CA GLY A 33 7.49 -7.08 -2.14
C GLY A 33 6.68 -5.97 -1.47
N PHE A 34 6.29 -6.15 -0.21
CA PHE A 34 5.60 -5.13 0.55
C PHE A 34 6.54 -3.97 0.90
N LEU A 35 7.77 -4.26 1.31
CA LEU A 35 8.80 -3.23 1.53
C LEU A 35 9.16 -2.49 0.24
N GLU A 36 9.25 -3.20 -0.90
CA GLU A 36 9.46 -2.56 -2.20
C GLU A 36 8.29 -1.66 -2.60
N LEU A 37 7.04 -2.08 -2.31
CA LEU A 37 5.86 -1.28 -2.56
C LEU A 37 5.89 -0.01 -1.70
N LEU A 38 6.21 -0.14 -0.40
CA LEU A 38 6.37 1.01 0.49
C LEU A 38 7.43 1.98 -0.04
N ASN A 39 8.63 1.50 -0.33
CA ASN A 39 9.72 2.33 -0.85
C ASN A 39 9.31 3.03 -2.16
N THR A 40 8.58 2.35 -3.05
CA THR A 40 8.07 2.97 -4.29
C THR A 40 7.10 4.12 -3.99
N LEU A 41 6.17 3.93 -3.05
CA LEU A 41 5.23 4.98 -2.65
C LEU A 41 5.94 6.12 -1.91
N GLU A 42 6.94 5.83 -1.09
CA GLU A 42 7.77 6.84 -0.42
C GLU A 42 8.54 7.70 -1.41
N GLU A 43 9.18 7.08 -2.41
CA GLU A 43 9.90 7.77 -3.49
C GLU A 43 8.95 8.62 -4.35
N ASN A 44 7.80 8.06 -4.76
CA ASN A 44 6.82 8.76 -5.59
C ASN A 44 6.19 9.97 -4.89
N HIS A 45 5.98 9.87 -3.59
CA HIS A 45 5.35 10.92 -2.78
C HIS A 45 6.37 11.78 -2.04
N ASN A 46 7.67 11.48 -2.17
CA ASN A 46 8.79 12.14 -1.49
C ASN A 46 8.56 12.31 0.02
N ARG A 47 8.18 11.22 0.68
CA ARG A 47 7.84 11.18 2.12
C ARG A 47 8.10 9.81 2.72
N GLU A 48 8.15 9.75 4.05
CA GLU A 48 8.31 8.49 4.79
C GLU A 48 6.94 7.91 5.16
N LEU A 49 6.75 6.61 4.92
CA LEU A 49 5.57 5.85 5.28
C LEU A 49 5.89 4.97 6.48
N ASP A 50 5.91 5.55 7.68
CA ASP A 50 6.10 4.78 8.90
C ASP A 50 4.83 3.99 9.28
N LEU A 51 4.79 2.74 8.81
CA LEU A 51 3.75 1.79 9.20
C LEU A 51 4.04 1.07 10.52
N GLY A 52 5.21 1.29 11.13
CA GLY A 52 5.62 0.62 12.37
C GLY A 52 4.76 1.00 13.58
N ALA A 53 4.05 2.13 13.51
CA ALA A 53 3.12 2.58 14.53
C ALA A 53 1.70 1.99 14.40
N PHE A 54 1.41 1.25 13.33
CA PHE A 54 0.07 0.74 13.03
C PHE A 54 -0.02 -0.78 13.24
N ASP A 55 -1.22 -1.25 13.61
CA ASP A 55 -1.48 -2.68 13.74
C ASP A 55 -1.54 -3.33 12.34
N PRO A 56 -0.96 -4.52 12.12
CA PRO A 56 -1.12 -5.28 10.88
C PRO A 56 -2.57 -5.44 10.40
N ASP A 57 -3.55 -5.49 11.32
CA ASP A 57 -4.97 -5.55 10.98
C ASP A 57 -5.49 -4.28 10.29
N GLU A 58 -4.83 -3.14 10.48
CA GLU A 58 -5.16 -1.85 9.87
C GLU A 58 -4.79 -1.77 8.39
N PHE A 59 -3.83 -2.58 7.92
CA PHE A 59 -3.44 -2.67 6.50
C PHE A 59 -3.56 -4.10 5.94
N ARG A 60 -4.40 -4.91 6.60
CA ARG A 60 -4.65 -6.31 6.27
C ARG A 60 -5.10 -6.55 4.83
N THR A 61 -5.95 -5.67 4.29
CA THR A 61 -6.35 -5.73 2.88
C THR A 61 -5.74 -4.57 2.10
N LEU A 62 -5.57 -4.73 0.77
CA LEU A 62 -5.03 -3.67 -0.07
C LEU A 62 -5.87 -2.39 -0.02
N GLY A 63 -7.20 -2.52 0.07
CA GLY A 63 -8.09 -1.38 0.27
C GLY A 63 -7.80 -0.61 1.56
N ARG A 64 -7.64 -1.34 2.68
CA ARG A 64 -7.30 -0.74 3.97
C ARG A 64 -5.90 -0.13 3.97
N PHE A 65 -4.92 -0.82 3.38
CA PHE A 65 -3.57 -0.31 3.19
C PHE A 65 -3.58 1.02 2.42
N CYS A 66 -4.26 1.09 1.28
CA CYS A 66 -4.36 2.33 0.52
C CYS A 66 -5.04 3.44 1.32
N ALA A 67 -6.12 3.14 2.02
CA ALA A 67 -6.81 4.12 2.86
C ALA A 67 -5.90 4.64 4.00
N LEU A 68 -5.10 3.77 4.60
CA LEU A 68 -4.12 4.12 5.62
C LEU A 68 -3.07 5.08 5.05
N VAL A 69 -2.44 4.72 3.92
CA VAL A 69 -1.43 5.56 3.26
C VAL A 69 -2.02 6.91 2.84
N GLU A 70 -3.24 6.95 2.32
CA GLU A 70 -3.94 8.20 1.97
C GLU A 70 -4.29 9.04 3.22
N SER A 71 -4.55 8.40 4.37
CA SER A 71 -4.77 9.12 5.63
C SER A 71 -3.50 9.81 6.13
N LEU A 72 -2.35 9.13 5.97
CA LEU A 72 -1.03 9.71 6.25
C LEU A 72 -0.76 10.92 5.35
N GLU A 73 -1.19 10.90 4.07
CA GLU A 73 -1.02 12.06 3.16
C GLU A 73 -1.77 13.31 3.64
N LYS A 74 -2.89 13.12 4.33
CA LYS A 74 -3.73 14.23 4.78
C LYS A 74 -3.20 14.87 6.06
N ASN A 75 -2.53 14.08 6.91
CA ASN A 75 -2.04 14.57 8.20
C ASN A 75 -0.78 15.43 8.10
N GLU A 76 -0.02 15.38 7.00
CA GLU A 76 1.17 16.24 6.79
C GLU A 76 0.86 17.63 6.20
N LYS A 77 -0.42 17.96 5.93
CA LYS A 77 -0.84 19.28 5.40
C LYS A 77 -1.34 20.26 6.47
N HIS A 78 -0.97 20.10 7.74
CA HIS A 78 -1.28 21.03 8.84
C HIS A 78 -0.04 21.47 9.60
#